data_AF-A0A172Y1D3-F1
#
_entry.id   AF-A0A172Y1D3-F1
#
_cell.length_a   1.000
_cell.length_b   1.000
_cell.length_c   1.000
_cell.angle_alpha   90.00
_cell.angle_beta   90.00
_cell.angle_gamma   90.00
#
_symmetry.space_group_name_H-M   'P 1'
#
loop_
_entity.id
_entity.type
_entity.pdbx_description
1 polymer ?
#
loop_
_entity_poly.entity_id
_entity_poly.type
_entity_poly.pdbx_seq_one_letter_code
_entity_poly.pdbx_strand_id
1 'polypeptide(L)' 'MSNNILKNAKKLRKDDLKNIIGGIGKIGTPDLSLCGCSCTGAVTGPKYCSQYIGCPQVITC' A
#
# COMPACT_ATOMS: atom_id res chain seq x y z
N MET A 1 -25.74 15.54 28.99
CA MET A 1 -24.40 14.98 28.72
C MET A 1 -23.80 15.73 27.52
N SER A 2 -22.96 16.74 27.74
CA SER A 2 -22.40 17.55 26.63
C SER A 2 -21.12 16.88 26.13
N ASN A 3 -21.20 16.13 25.03
CA ASN A 3 -20.09 15.38 24.46
C ASN A 3 -19.07 16.32 23.79
N ASN A 4 -17.92 16.47 24.43
CA ASN A 4 -16.82 17.37 24.09
C ASN A 4 -15.85 16.82 23.02
N ILE A 5 -16.22 15.74 22.32
CA ILE A 5 -15.36 15.01 21.36
C ILE A 5 -14.84 15.91 20.23
N LEU A 6 -15.60 16.94 19.85
CA LEU A 6 -15.27 17.81 18.73
C LEU A 6 -14.69 19.17 19.14
N LYS A 7 -14.43 19.41 20.43
CA LYS A 7 -13.99 20.74 20.91
C LYS A 7 -12.62 21.17 20.35
N ASN A 8 -11.80 20.24 19.87
CA ASN A 8 -10.50 20.53 19.25
C ASN A 8 -10.38 19.97 17.82
N ALA A 9 -11.49 19.60 17.18
CA ALA A 9 -11.47 19.06 15.84
C ALA A 9 -11.39 20.21 14.81
N LYS A 10 -10.30 20.28 14.05
CA LYS A 10 -10.19 21.21 12.91
C LYS A 10 -11.06 20.71 11.76
N LYS A 11 -12.09 21.47 11.38
CA LYS A 11 -12.91 21.17 10.20
C LYS A 11 -12.05 21.35 8.94
N LEU A 12 -11.68 20.24 8.33
CA LEU A 12 -10.93 20.19 7.07
C LEU A 12 -11.79 20.74 5.92
N ARG A 13 -11.25 21.68 5.14
CA ARG A 13 -11.90 22.15 3.91
C ARG A 13 -11.54 21.21 2.76
N LYS A 14 -12.28 21.31 1.65
CA LYS A 14 -12.03 20.49 0.45
C LYS A 14 -10.58 20.58 -0.05
N ASP A 15 -9.93 21.72 0.12
CA ASP A 15 -8.51 21.90 -0.24
C ASP A 15 -7.52 21.29 0.75
N ASP A 16 -7.85 21.20 2.05
CA ASP A 16 -7.02 20.46 3.00
C ASP A 16 -7.06 18.96 2.68
N LEU A 17 -8.20 18.42 2.22
CA LEU A 17 -8.32 17.02 1.81
C LEU A 17 -7.37 16.64 0.67
N LYS A 18 -7.01 17.59 -0.22
CA LYS A 18 -6.04 17.35 -1.31
C LYS A 18 -4.62 17.13 -0.79
N ASN A 19 -4.27 17.72 0.36
CA ASN A 19 -2.97 17.53 0.99
C ASN A 19 -2.92 16.31 1.93
N ILE A 20 -4.09 15.76 2.30
CA ILE A 20 -4.22 14.47 3.02
C ILE A 20 -4.40 13.33 2.01
N ILE A 21 -3.87 13.47 0.80
CA ILE A 21 -3.76 12.33 -0.14
C ILE A 21 -2.48 11.58 0.24
N GLY A 22 -2.50 10.95 1.42
CA GLY A 22 -1.60 9.87 1.81
C GLY A 22 -2.05 8.55 1.16
N GLY A 23 -2.41 8.60 -0.13
CA GLY A 23 -2.82 7.45 -0.91
C GLY A 23 -1.60 6.58 -1.15
N ILE A 24 -1.69 5.33 -0.69
CA ILE A 24 -0.81 4.21 -1.02
C ILE A 24 -0.56 4.25 -2.53
N GLY A 25 0.62 4.69 -2.98
CA GLY A 25 0.92 4.72 -4.42
C GLY A 25 1.88 5.79 -4.93
N LYS A 26 2.41 6.69 -4.09
CA LYS A 26 3.47 7.65 -4.50
C LYS A 26 4.74 7.60 -3.66
N ILE A 27 5.12 6.42 -3.20
CA ILE A 27 6.55 6.10 -3.03
C ILE A 27 6.96 5.58 -4.41
N GLY A 28 8.00 6.17 -5.02
CA GLY A 28 8.37 5.95 -6.43
C GLY A 28 8.27 4.50 -6.88
N THR A 29 7.96 4.30 -8.16
CA THR A 29 7.82 2.99 -8.82
C THR A 29 8.64 1.93 -8.08
N PRO A 30 7.99 1.06 -7.28
CA PRO A 30 8.72 0.12 -6.43
C PRO A 30 9.60 -0.73 -7.33
N ASP A 31 10.86 -0.92 -6.94
CA ASP A 31 11.82 -1.66 -7.76
C ASP A 31 11.39 -3.12 -7.87
N LEU A 32 10.78 -3.48 -9.00
CA LEU A 32 10.25 -4.82 -9.25
C LEU A 32 11.36 -5.86 -9.46
N SER A 33 12.61 -5.42 -9.66
CA SER A 33 13.77 -6.31 -9.76
C SER A 33 14.05 -7.05 -8.45
N LEU A 34 13.55 -6.55 -7.32
CA LEU A 34 13.61 -7.20 -6.02
C LEU A 34 12.50 -8.26 -5.81
N CYS A 35 11.58 -8.39 -6.76
CA CYS A 35 10.50 -9.37 -6.71
C CYS A 35 10.86 -10.62 -7.51
N GLY A 36 10.55 -11.80 -6.97
CA GLY A 36 10.78 -13.07 -7.65
C GLY A 36 9.70 -14.10 -7.37
N CYS A 37 9.88 -15.29 -7.95
CA CYS A 37 9.07 -16.46 -7.66
C CYS A 37 9.94 -17.53 -7.01
N SER A 38 9.44 -18.17 -5.96
CA SER A 38 10.01 -19.40 -5.45
C SER A 38 9.72 -20.57 -6.40
N CYS A 39 10.47 -21.66 -6.26
CA CYS A 39 10.24 -22.88 -7.05
C CYS A 39 8.87 -23.53 -6.79
N THR A 40 8.14 -23.11 -5.76
CA THR A 40 6.79 -23.58 -5.43
C THR A 40 5.69 -22.61 -5.90
N GLY A 41 6.05 -21.53 -6.59
CA GLY A 41 5.08 -20.54 -7.07
C GLY A 41 4.68 -19.49 -6.03
N ALA A 42 5.47 -19.28 -4.97
CA ALA A 42 5.23 -18.20 -4.01
C ALA A 42 5.97 -16.93 -4.44
N VAL A 43 5.32 -15.78 -4.33
CA VAL A 43 5.98 -14.48 -4.56
C VAL A 43 7.01 -14.24 -3.45
N THR A 44 8.26 -14.02 -3.83
CA THR A 44 9.35 -13.67 -2.95
C THR A 44 9.71 -12.19 -3.11
N GLY A 45 10.15 -11.56 -2.00
CA GLY A 45 10.56 -10.15 -1.98
C GLY A 45 9.73 -9.29 -1.02
N PRO A 46 9.88 -7.94 -1.09
CA PRO A 46 9.17 -7.00 -0.25
C PRO A 46 7.65 -7.09 -0.35
N LYS A 47 6.93 -6.58 0.67
CA LYS A 47 5.45 -6.65 0.75
C LYS A 47 4.72 -6.08 -0.47
N TYR A 48 5.33 -5.14 -1.21
CA TYR A 48 4.74 -4.62 -2.43
C TYR A 48 4.72 -5.67 -3.56
N CYS A 49 5.64 -6.64 -3.60
CA CYS A 49 5.72 -7.62 -4.68
C CYS A 49 4.42 -8.41 -4.86
N SER A 50 3.74 -8.78 -3.78
CA SER A 50 2.45 -9.49 -3.87
C SER A 50 1.32 -8.65 -4.46
N GLN A 51 1.50 -7.34 -4.57
CA GLN A 51 0.54 -6.42 -5.19
C GLN A 51 0.82 -6.17 -6.67
N TYR A 52 2.04 -6.47 -7.16
CA TYR A 52 2.49 -6.15 -8.52
C TYR A 52 2.86 -7.38 -9.36
N ILE A 53 3.23 -8.51 -8.75
CA ILE A 53 3.56 -9.76 -9.45
C ILE A 53 2.76 -10.94 -8.89
N GLY A 54 2.38 -11.86 -9.78
CA GLY A 54 1.80 -13.15 -9.44
C GLY A 54 2.67 -14.27 -9.98
N CYS A 55 2.87 -15.31 -9.18
CA CYS A 55 3.65 -16.48 -9.56
C CYS A 55 2.71 -17.66 -9.85
N PRO A 56 2.94 -18.40 -10.95
CA PRO A 56 2.12 -19.55 -11.28
C PRO A 56 2.33 -20.64 -10.22
N GLN A 57 1.26 -21.32 -9.81
CA GLN A 57 1.27 -22.37 -8.78
C GLN A 57 1.80 -23.69 -9.36
N VAL A 58 3.02 -23.65 -9.89
CA VAL A 58 3.70 -24.78 -10.53
C VAL A 58 5.05 -24.97 -9.88
N ILE A 59 5.44 -26.24 -9.73
CA ILE A 59 6.79 -26.57 -9.29
C ILE A 59 7.68 -26.57 -10.53
N THR A 60 8.48 -25.51 -10.70
CA THR A 60 9.31 -25.30 -11.90
C THR A 60 10.81 -25.25 -11.58
N CYS A 61 11.27 -26.00 -10.56
CA CYS A 61 12.68 -26.07 -10.19
C CYS A 61 13.55 -26.62 -11.33
#